data_AF-A0A951BVB9-F1
#
_entry.id   AF-A0A951BVB9-F1
#
_cell.length_a   1.000
_cell.length_b   1.000
_cell.length_c   1.000
_cell.angle_alpha   90.00
_cell.angle_beta   90.00
_cell.angle_gamma   90.00
#
_symmetry.space_group_name_H-M   'P 1'
#
loop_
_entity.id
_entity.type
_entity.pdbx_description
1 polymer ?
#
loop_
_entity_poly.entity_id
_entity_poly.type
_entity_poly.pdbx_seq_one_letter_code
_entity_poly.pdbx_strand_id
1 'polypeptide(L)'
;MPADLKPRAVMLAPEAPYPLAGGGALRTASLLHGLARHFQVDLIVFRQPADPDPRAALPRRLVNRIEIIYLPENRRTASARLLRNTVRLVRQVPPLVDRFSGFERQVAAALKGERYDLGIIEHFWCASYWEQIAPVCRRTILNLHNVESVLHERCAGVEKGATAFAHGVFARVAAEMEAHWLPRFSH
;
A
#
# COMPACT_ATOMS: atom_id res chain seq x y z
N MET A 1 -20.02 -27.57 19.80
CA MET A 1 -19.95 -26.11 19.64
C MET A 1 -19.71 -25.85 18.16
N PRO A 2 -20.47 -24.97 17.50
CA PRO A 2 -20.21 -24.67 16.09
C PRO A 2 -18.78 -24.10 16.02
N ALA A 3 -18.00 -24.52 15.02
CA ALA A 3 -16.62 -24.04 14.86
C ALA A 3 -16.62 -22.51 14.94
N ASP A 4 -15.98 -21.93 15.96
CA ASP A 4 -15.92 -20.49 16.16
C ASP A 4 -15.41 -19.87 14.86
N LEU A 5 -16.29 -19.13 14.18
CA LEU A 5 -15.95 -18.43 12.95
C LEU A 5 -14.83 -17.45 13.31
N LYS A 6 -13.64 -17.68 12.75
CA LYS A 6 -12.51 -16.77 12.95
C LYS A 6 -12.95 -15.35 12.57
N PRO A 7 -12.57 -14.32 13.36
CA PRO A 7 -12.83 -12.94 12.99
C PRO A 7 -12.24 -12.63 11.62
N ARG A 8 -12.81 -11.66 10.92
CA ARG A 8 -12.41 -11.35 9.54
C ARG A 8 -11.46 -10.17 9.51
N ALA A 9 -10.42 -10.28 8.70
CA ALA A 9 -9.52 -9.16 8.43
C ALA A 9 -9.41 -8.92 6.92
N VAL A 10 -9.18 -7.66 6.55
CA VAL A 10 -8.76 -7.31 5.19
C VAL A 10 -7.38 -6.69 5.24
N MET A 11 -6.50 -7.10 4.33
CA MET A 11 -5.17 -6.52 4.17
C MET A 11 -5.06 -5.95 2.76
N LEU A 12 -4.73 -4.66 2.65
CA LEU A 12 -4.38 -4.01 1.38
C LEU A 12 -2.86 -3.83 1.33
N ALA A 13 -2.24 -4.44 0.33
CA ALA A 13 -0.81 -4.32 0.09
C ALA A 13 -0.52 -3.77 -1.31
N PRO A 14 0.35 -2.76 -1.45
CA PRO A 14 0.72 -2.18 -2.74
C PRO A 14 1.43 -3.20 -3.65
N GLU A 15 2.15 -4.14 -3.06
CA GLU A 15 2.87 -5.18 -3.76
C GLU A 15 2.44 -6.55 -3.26
N ALA A 16 2.37 -7.51 -4.17
CA ALA A 16 2.01 -8.86 -3.80
C ALA A 16 3.10 -9.50 -2.91
N PRO A 17 2.74 -10.17 -1.80
CA PRO A 17 3.72 -10.83 -0.94
C PRO A 17 4.37 -12.05 -1.59
N TYR A 18 3.83 -12.55 -2.71
CA TYR A 18 4.34 -13.71 -3.43
C TYR A 18 4.48 -13.43 -4.93
N PRO A 19 5.48 -14.04 -5.61
CA PRO A 19 6.53 -14.89 -5.04
C PRO A 19 7.45 -14.13 -4.05
N LEU A 20 8.05 -14.85 -3.10
CA LEU A 20 8.92 -14.24 -2.07
C LEU A 20 10.17 -13.67 -2.73
N ALA A 21 10.14 -12.39 -3.08
CA ALA A 21 11.21 -11.70 -3.78
C ALA A 21 11.57 -10.41 -3.04
N GLY A 22 12.68 -10.45 -2.30
CA GLY A 22 13.21 -9.30 -1.56
C GLY A 22 12.56 -9.06 -0.19
N GLY A 23 13.07 -8.05 0.52
CA GLY A 23 12.70 -7.78 1.92
C GLY A 23 11.25 -7.32 2.11
N GLY A 24 10.71 -6.52 1.20
CA GLY A 24 9.32 -6.05 1.25
C GLY A 24 8.32 -7.20 1.17
N ALA A 25 8.49 -8.08 0.16
CA ALA A 25 7.65 -9.26 0.00
C ALA A 25 7.72 -10.20 1.23
N LEU A 26 8.92 -10.44 1.78
CA LEU A 26 9.10 -11.25 2.98
C LEU A 26 8.40 -10.66 4.21
N ARG A 27 8.49 -9.33 4.41
CA ARG A 27 7.83 -8.63 5.51
C ARG A 27 6.30 -8.75 5.39
N THR A 28 5.76 -8.43 4.22
CA THR A 28 4.32 -8.52 3.94
C THR A 28 3.81 -9.95 4.09
N ALA A 29 4.55 -10.94 3.58
CA ALA A 29 4.22 -12.36 3.73
C ALA A 29 4.22 -12.79 5.21
N SER A 30 5.22 -12.36 5.99
CA SER A 30 5.32 -12.69 7.41
C SER A 30 4.14 -12.14 8.20
N LEU A 31 3.75 -10.89 7.94
CA LEU A 31 2.56 -10.28 8.56
C LEU A 31 1.28 -11.02 8.17
N LEU A 32 1.13 -11.35 6.88
CA LEU A 32 -0.03 -12.10 6.38
C LEU A 32 -0.17 -13.46 7.06
N HIS A 33 0.95 -14.18 7.25
CA HIS A 33 0.98 -15.44 8.00
C HIS A 33 0.61 -15.25 9.48
N GLY A 34 1.10 -14.19 10.11
CA GLY A 34 0.71 -13.84 11.48
C GLY A 34 -0.80 -13.58 11.60
N LEU A 35 -1.36 -12.78 10.69
CA LEU A 35 -2.78 -12.47 10.63
C LEU A 35 -3.64 -13.72 10.40
N ALA A 36 -3.28 -14.57 9.44
CA ALA A 36 -4.04 -15.76 9.08
C ALA A 36 -4.16 -16.81 10.20
N ARG A 37 -3.28 -16.76 11.22
CA ARG A 37 -3.42 -17.59 12.41
C ARG A 37 -4.68 -17.25 13.20
N HIS A 38 -5.01 -15.97 13.29
CA HIS A 38 -6.09 -15.45 14.14
C HIS A 38 -7.34 -15.01 13.36
N PHE A 39 -7.18 -14.63 12.09
CA PHE A 39 -8.23 -14.08 11.25
C PHE A 39 -8.45 -14.91 9.98
N GLN A 40 -9.66 -14.86 9.44
CA GLN A 40 -9.92 -15.18 8.03
C GLN A 40 -9.59 -13.93 7.21
N VAL A 41 -8.49 -13.97 6.44
CA VAL A 41 -7.95 -12.79 5.77
C VAL A 41 -8.38 -12.70 4.32
N ASP A 42 -8.97 -11.58 3.92
CA ASP A 42 -9.10 -11.19 2.52
C ASP A 42 -7.92 -10.26 2.15
N LEU A 43 -7.34 -10.46 0.97
CA LEU A 43 -6.16 -9.72 0.50
C LEU A 43 -6.51 -8.89 -0.73
N ILE A 44 -6.13 -7.61 -0.74
CA ILE A 44 -6.19 -6.73 -1.90
C ILE A 44 -4.76 -6.38 -2.28
N VAL A 45 -4.35 -6.68 -3.52
CA VAL A 45 -3.02 -6.35 -4.03
C VAL A 45 -3.08 -5.63 -5.36
N PHE A 46 -2.07 -4.81 -5.63
CA PHE A 46 -1.86 -4.24 -6.95
C PHE A 46 -0.85 -5.07 -7.73
N ARG A 47 -1.11 -5.25 -9.02
CA ARG A 47 -0.24 -6.03 -9.91
C ARG A 47 0.19 -5.21 -11.11
N GLN A 48 1.48 -5.23 -11.42
CA GLN A 48 1.97 -4.70 -12.68
C GLN A 48 1.70 -5.68 -13.82
N PRO A 49 1.46 -5.22 -15.06
CA PRO A 49 1.19 -6.10 -16.19
C PRO A 49 2.26 -7.16 -16.44
N ALA A 50 3.53 -6.83 -16.18
CA ALA A 50 4.68 -7.73 -16.38
C ALA A 50 4.97 -8.66 -15.19
N ASP A 51 4.33 -8.44 -14.03
CA ASP A 51 4.58 -9.25 -12.84
C ASP A 51 3.79 -10.57 -12.92
N PRO A 52 4.32 -11.69 -12.38
CA PRO A 52 3.60 -12.96 -12.34
C PRO A 52 2.27 -12.81 -11.58
N ASP A 53 1.27 -13.66 -11.89
CA ASP A 53 0.02 -13.67 -11.12
C ASP A 53 0.32 -14.16 -9.69
N PRO A 54 0.09 -13.33 -8.65
CA PRO A 54 0.38 -13.70 -7.28
C PRO A 54 -0.43 -14.90 -6.78
N ARG A 55 -1.58 -15.21 -7.39
CA ARG A 55 -2.38 -16.40 -7.05
C ARG A 55 -1.60 -17.69 -7.27
N ALA A 56 -0.70 -17.72 -8.25
CA ALA A 56 0.07 -18.92 -8.57
C ALA A 56 1.11 -19.27 -7.50
N ALA A 57 1.60 -18.26 -6.78
CA ALA A 57 2.64 -18.42 -5.75
C ALA A 57 2.11 -18.33 -4.31
N LEU A 58 0.85 -17.90 -4.12
CA LEU A 58 0.23 -17.77 -2.81
C LEU A 58 0.00 -19.15 -2.17
N PRO A 59 0.42 -19.38 -0.92
CA PRO A 59 0.13 -20.63 -0.22
C PRO A 59 -1.37 -20.89 -0.11
N ARG A 60 -1.79 -22.13 -0.39
CA ARG A 60 -3.21 -22.53 -0.34
C ARG A 60 -3.78 -22.26 1.05
N ARG A 61 -4.99 -21.70 1.10
CA ARG A 61 -5.73 -21.37 2.34
C ARG A 61 -5.07 -20.33 3.25
N LEU A 62 -4.01 -19.65 2.81
CA LEU A 62 -3.43 -18.53 3.56
C LEU A 62 -4.40 -17.34 3.62
N VAL A 63 -5.13 -17.10 2.53
CA VAL A 63 -6.18 -16.10 2.43
C VAL A 63 -7.49 -16.76 2.03
N ASN A 64 -8.60 -16.14 2.41
CA ASN A 64 -9.94 -16.53 2.00
C ASN A 64 -10.25 -16.06 0.57
N ARG A 65 -9.94 -14.79 0.28
CA ARG A 65 -10.08 -14.19 -1.05
C ARG A 65 -8.85 -13.34 -1.37
N ILE A 66 -8.50 -13.27 -2.66
CA ILE A 66 -7.52 -12.31 -3.18
C ILE A 66 -8.11 -11.50 -4.34
N GLU A 67 -8.19 -10.20 -4.14
CA GLU A 67 -8.51 -9.22 -5.18
C GLU A 67 -7.22 -8.67 -5.78
N ILE A 68 -7.17 -8.57 -7.11
CA ILE A 68 -6.00 -8.05 -7.83
C ILE A 68 -6.42 -6.84 -8.66
N ILE A 69 -5.89 -5.68 -8.29
CA ILE A 69 -6.07 -4.43 -9.02
C ILE A 69 -4.91 -4.26 -9.99
N TYR A 70 -5.20 -4.18 -11.28
CA TYR A 70 -4.18 -4.03 -12.32
C TYR A 70 -3.73 -2.58 -12.42
N LEU A 71 -2.42 -2.35 -12.25
CA LEU A 71 -1.82 -1.06 -12.51
C LEU A 71 -1.67 -0.84 -14.02
N PRO A 72 -1.79 0.41 -14.50
CA PRO A 72 -1.50 0.74 -15.89
C PRO A 72 -0.02 0.50 -16.21
N GLU A 73 0.28 0.21 -17.48
CA GLU A 73 1.65 0.04 -17.94
C GLU A 73 2.48 1.31 -17.73
N ASN A 74 3.62 1.15 -17.06
CA ASN A 74 4.62 2.22 -16.97
C ASN A 74 5.55 2.16 -18.19
N ARG A 75 5.28 2.96 -19.22
CA ARG A 75 6.23 3.15 -20.32
C ARG A 75 7.54 3.76 -19.77
N ARG A 76 8.64 3.00 -19.87
CA ARG A 76 9.97 3.30 -19.32
C ARG A 76 10.81 4.24 -20.20
N THR A 77 10.21 5.04 -21.08
CA THR A 77 10.97 5.99 -21.91
C THR A 77 11.53 7.13 -21.05
N ALA A 78 12.78 7.55 -21.32
CA ALA A 78 13.49 8.56 -20.55
C ALA A 78 12.74 9.91 -20.50
N SER A 79 12.10 10.30 -21.60
CA SER A 79 11.25 11.49 -21.71
C SER A 79 9.98 11.38 -20.86
N ALA A 80 9.31 10.22 -20.84
CA ALA A 80 8.14 10.00 -20.02
C ALA A 80 8.49 9.96 -18.52
N ARG A 81 9.69 9.49 -18.15
CA ARG A 81 10.19 9.54 -16.77
C ARG A 81 10.47 10.98 -16.32
N LEU A 82 11.13 11.77 -17.17
CA LEU A 82 11.41 13.18 -16.89
C LEU A 82 10.11 13.98 -16.74
N LEU A 83 9.19 13.85 -17.70
CA LEU A 83 7.90 14.53 -17.66
C LEU A 83 7.08 14.16 -16.41
N ARG A 84 7.01 12.87 -16.04
CA ARG A 84 6.32 12.43 -14.82
C ARG A 84 6.95 13.01 -13.55
N ASN A 85 8.28 13.01 -13.45
CA ASN A 85 8.95 13.56 -12.28
C ASN A 85 8.73 15.08 -12.18
N THR A 86 8.75 15.80 -13.30
CA THR A 86 8.42 17.24 -13.34
C THR A 86 6.97 17.50 -12.94
N VAL A 87 6.01 16.73 -13.49
CA VAL A 87 4.59 16.84 -13.12
C VAL A 87 4.36 16.53 -11.65
N ARG A 88 5.05 15.53 -11.08
CA ARG A 88 4.97 15.17 -9.66
C ARG A 88 5.55 16.24 -8.74
N LEU A 89 6.63 16.90 -9.15
CA LEU A 89 7.19 18.05 -8.45
C LEU A 89 6.21 19.24 -8.47
N VAL A 90 5.63 19.53 -9.63
CA VAL A 90 4.62 20.59 -9.78
C VAL A 90 3.36 20.29 -8.97
N ARG A 91 2.93 19.02 -8.94
CA ARG A 91 1.75 18.57 -8.17
C ARG A 91 2.05 18.29 -6.70
N GLN A 92 3.31 18.36 -6.27
CA GLN A 92 3.72 18.06 -4.91
C GLN A 92 3.17 16.72 -4.40
N VAL A 93 3.28 15.65 -5.20
CA VAL A 93 2.85 14.31 -4.77
C VAL A 93 4.05 13.36 -4.81
N PRO A 94 4.34 12.62 -3.73
CA PRO A 94 5.42 11.64 -3.74
C PRO A 94 5.19 10.57 -4.82
N PRO A 95 6.24 10.12 -5.53
CA PRO A 95 6.13 9.22 -6.68
C PRO A 95 5.30 7.94 -6.48
N LEU A 96 5.30 7.39 -5.26
CA LEU A 96 4.60 6.14 -4.94
C LEU A 96 3.13 6.39 -4.59
N VAL A 97 2.80 7.50 -3.93
CA VAL A 97 1.41 7.92 -3.72
C VAL A 97 0.71 8.09 -5.06
N ASP A 98 1.34 8.80 -6.00
CA ASP A 98 0.81 9.00 -7.36
C ASP A 98 0.55 7.65 -8.08
N ARG A 99 1.49 6.71 -7.95
CA ARG A 99 1.42 5.40 -8.63
C ARG A 99 0.25 4.53 -8.17
N PHE A 100 -0.08 4.57 -6.88
CA PHE A 100 -1.13 3.75 -6.28
C PHE A 100 -2.41 4.57 -6.02
N SER A 101 -2.59 5.73 -6.65
CA SER A 101 -3.81 6.53 -6.54
C SER A 101 -4.83 6.21 -7.65
N GLY A 102 -6.11 6.54 -7.46
CA GLY A 102 -7.12 6.46 -8.53
C GLY A 102 -7.83 5.10 -8.66
N PHE A 103 -7.64 4.21 -7.68
CA PHE A 103 -8.29 2.89 -7.64
C PHE A 103 -9.36 2.76 -6.53
N GLU A 104 -9.87 3.90 -6.04
CA GLU A 104 -10.82 3.97 -4.93
C GLU A 104 -12.09 3.17 -5.25
N ARG A 105 -12.55 3.23 -6.51
CA ARG A 105 -13.74 2.47 -6.96
C ARG A 105 -13.51 0.96 -6.95
N GLN A 106 -12.32 0.52 -7.36
CA GLN A 106 -11.96 -0.89 -7.39
C GLN A 106 -11.83 -1.44 -5.97
N VAL A 107 -11.16 -0.69 -5.08
CA VAL A 107 -11.08 -1.04 -3.65
C VAL A 107 -12.47 -1.07 -3.01
N ALA A 108 -13.31 -0.06 -3.24
CA ALA A 108 -14.68 -0.03 -2.72
C ALA A 108 -15.54 -1.19 -3.25
N ALA A 109 -15.40 -1.55 -4.53
CA ALA A 109 -16.10 -2.69 -5.11
C ALA A 109 -15.66 -4.01 -4.47
N ALA A 110 -14.37 -4.18 -4.21
CA ALA A 110 -13.81 -5.36 -3.55
C ALA A 110 -14.29 -5.52 -2.10
N LEU A 111 -14.70 -4.44 -1.45
CA LEU A 111 -15.16 -4.39 -0.06
C LEU A 111 -16.70 -4.35 0.07
N LYS A 112 -17.42 -4.29 -1.05
CA LYS A 112 -18.87 -4.04 -1.05
C LYS A 112 -19.63 -5.15 -0.33
N GLY A 113 -20.40 -4.78 0.70
CA GLY A 113 -21.23 -5.69 1.49
C GLY A 113 -20.45 -6.49 2.54
N GLU A 114 -19.14 -6.25 2.67
CA GLU A 114 -18.29 -6.93 3.63
C GLU A 114 -18.24 -6.20 4.97
N ARG A 115 -17.89 -6.93 6.02
CA ARG A 115 -17.56 -6.38 7.35
C ARG A 115 -16.36 -7.13 7.91
N TYR A 116 -15.45 -6.36 8.50
CA TYR A 116 -14.20 -6.84 9.04
C TYR A 116 -14.00 -6.35 10.48
N ASP A 117 -13.37 -7.17 11.30
CA ASP A 117 -12.92 -6.79 12.63
C ASP A 117 -11.66 -5.92 12.55
N LEU A 118 -10.85 -6.13 11.50
CA LEU A 118 -9.57 -5.45 11.30
C LEU A 118 -9.29 -5.16 9.81
N GLY A 119 -8.94 -3.91 9.51
CA GLY A 119 -8.35 -3.52 8.23
C GLY A 119 -6.87 -3.18 8.40
N ILE A 120 -5.99 -3.77 7.58
CA ILE A 120 -4.57 -3.44 7.55
C ILE A 120 -4.26 -2.80 6.20
N ILE A 121 -3.61 -1.64 6.24
CA ILE A 121 -3.07 -0.97 5.06
C ILE A 121 -1.55 -1.00 5.16
N GLU A 122 -0.89 -1.61 4.19
CA GLU A 122 0.57 -1.60 4.10
C GLU A 122 1.06 -0.36 3.35
N HIS A 123 2.18 0.19 3.83
CA HIS A 123 2.88 1.35 3.30
C HIS A 123 2.08 2.66 3.36
N PHE A 124 2.82 3.74 3.62
CA PHE A 124 2.22 5.07 3.76
C PHE A 124 1.50 5.53 2.49
N TRP A 125 2.02 5.18 1.31
CA TRP A 125 1.43 5.61 0.04
C TRP A 125 0.05 5.02 -0.26
N CYS A 126 -0.40 4.00 0.48
CA CYS A 126 -1.76 3.49 0.41
C CYS A 126 -2.68 4.03 1.52
N ALA A 127 -2.21 4.95 2.37
CA ALA A 127 -2.96 5.44 3.53
C ALA A 127 -4.32 6.06 3.17
N SER A 128 -4.47 6.67 1.98
CA SER A 128 -5.74 7.23 1.53
C SER A 128 -6.84 6.19 1.34
N TYR A 129 -6.49 4.92 1.12
CA TYR A 129 -7.47 3.83 1.06
C TYR A 129 -8.17 3.55 2.40
N TRP A 130 -7.75 4.24 3.48
CA TRP A 130 -8.51 4.33 4.71
C TRP A 130 -9.96 4.75 4.45
N GLU A 131 -10.22 5.64 3.49
CA GLU A 131 -11.57 6.09 3.16
C GLU A 131 -12.51 4.96 2.72
N GLN A 132 -11.99 3.92 2.06
CA GLN A 132 -12.77 2.77 1.63
C GLN A 132 -12.76 1.64 2.67
N ILE A 133 -11.65 1.49 3.41
CA ILE A 133 -11.45 0.38 4.35
C ILE A 133 -12.11 0.67 5.71
N ALA A 134 -11.97 1.88 6.25
CA ALA A 134 -12.49 2.21 7.58
C ALA A 134 -14.01 2.02 7.73
N PRO A 135 -14.88 2.38 6.75
CA PRO A 135 -16.33 2.20 6.88
C PRO A 135 -16.78 0.74 7.03
N VAL A 136 -15.96 -0.22 6.59
CA VAL A 136 -16.25 -1.66 6.65
C VAL A 136 -15.48 -2.38 7.75
N CYS A 137 -14.63 -1.67 8.51
CA CYS A 137 -13.77 -2.25 9.53
C CYS A 137 -14.08 -1.71 10.93
N ARG A 138 -14.05 -2.58 11.96
CA ARG A 138 -14.14 -2.14 13.36
C ARG A 138 -12.89 -1.36 13.81
N ARG A 139 -11.72 -1.76 13.32
CA ARG A 139 -10.43 -1.09 13.56
C ARG A 139 -9.60 -1.09 12.29
N THR A 140 -8.73 -0.10 12.15
CA THR A 140 -7.80 0.01 11.02
C THR A 140 -6.37 0.24 11.51
N ILE A 141 -5.39 -0.41 10.90
CA ILE A 141 -3.96 -0.25 11.19
C ILE A 141 -3.23 0.13 9.91
N LEU A 142 -2.38 1.15 10.00
CA LEU A 142 -1.41 1.47 8.96
C LEU A 142 -0.05 0.89 9.33
N ASN A 143 0.45 -0.07 8.57
CA ASN A 143 1.80 -0.59 8.75
C ASN A 143 2.79 0.23 7.92
N LEU A 144 3.53 1.10 8.60
CA LEU A 144 4.57 1.92 8.00
C LEU A 144 5.83 1.08 7.76
N HIS A 145 6.34 1.14 6.53
CA HIS A 145 7.64 0.54 6.20
C HIS A 145 8.77 1.52 6.46
N ASN A 146 8.53 2.80 6.23
CA ASN A 146 9.38 3.92 6.56
C ASN A 146 8.52 5.09 7.07
N VAL A 147 9.16 6.05 7.72
CA VAL A 147 8.64 7.41 7.83
C VAL A 147 9.13 8.16 6.59
N GLU A 148 8.22 8.47 5.67
CA GLU A 148 8.55 8.97 4.33
C GLU A 148 9.18 10.37 4.40
N SER A 149 8.71 11.21 5.33
CA SER A 149 9.30 12.53 5.58
C SER A 149 10.78 12.43 5.95
N VAL A 150 11.12 11.59 6.92
CA VAL A 150 12.50 11.33 7.37
C VAL A 150 13.34 10.68 6.28
N LEU A 151 12.77 9.76 5.49
CA LEU A 151 13.46 9.15 4.36
C LEU A 151 13.88 10.21 3.35
N HIS A 152 12.95 11.08 2.95
CA HIS A 152 13.22 12.14 1.99
C HIS A 152 14.19 13.20 2.55
N GLU A 153 14.09 13.56 3.83
CA GLU A 153 15.03 14.47 4.48
C GLU A 153 16.47 13.93 4.45
N ARG A 154 16.66 12.65 4.78
CA ARG A 154 17.98 11.99 4.73
C ARG A 154 18.54 11.96 3.32
N CYS A 155 17.72 11.64 2.32
CA CYS A 155 18.15 11.68 0.92
C CYS A 155 18.54 13.10 0.50
N ALA A 156 17.79 14.13 0.92
CA ALA A 156 18.14 15.52 0.63
C ALA A 156 19.50 15.92 1.21
N GLY A 157 19.87 15.39 2.38
CA GLY A 157 21.18 15.64 3.01
C GLY A 157 22.38 14.94 2.34
N VAL A 158 22.15 13.90 1.54
CA VAL A 158 23.22 13.13 0.87
C VAL A 158 23.33 13.47 -0.62
N GLU A 159 22.21 13.76 -1.27
CA GLU A 159 22.13 14.09 -2.70
C GLU A 159 22.64 15.51 -3.00
N LYS A 160 22.80 15.84 -4.29
CA LYS A 160 23.27 17.17 -4.74
C LYS A 160 22.34 17.83 -5.75
N GLY A 161 22.36 19.16 -5.78
CA GLY A 161 21.67 19.97 -6.79
C GLY A 161 20.15 19.76 -6.82
N ALA A 162 19.60 19.61 -8.02
CA ALA A 162 18.15 19.49 -8.23
C ALA A 162 17.54 18.25 -7.54
N THR A 163 18.30 17.17 -7.40
CA THR A 163 17.85 15.95 -6.71
C THR A 163 17.65 16.21 -5.21
N ALA A 164 18.61 16.87 -4.57
CA ALA A 164 18.49 17.27 -3.16
C ALA A 164 17.29 18.19 -2.92
N PHE A 165 17.09 19.18 -3.81
CA PHE A 165 15.95 20.07 -3.75
C PHE A 165 14.61 19.32 -3.88
N ALA A 166 14.51 18.39 -4.84
CA ALA A 166 13.31 17.56 -5.01
C ALA A 166 12.99 16.73 -3.76
N HIS A 167 14.01 16.12 -3.15
CA HIS A 167 13.85 15.40 -1.89
C HIS A 167 13.39 16.32 -0.74
N GLY A 168 13.91 17.54 -0.64
CA GLY A 168 13.44 18.52 0.34
C GLY A 168 11.96 18.88 0.19
N VAL A 169 11.49 19.06 -1.05
CA VAL A 169 10.05 19.28 -1.33
C VAL A 169 9.23 18.06 -0.92
N PHE A 170 9.65 16.86 -1.29
CA PHE A 170 8.93 15.62 -0.94
C PHE A 170 8.93 15.34 0.56
N ALA A 171 9.98 15.72 1.30
CA ALA A 171 10.02 15.58 2.76
C ALA A 171 8.92 16.40 3.44
N ARG A 172 8.75 17.67 3.04
CA ARG A 172 7.70 18.53 3.57
C ARG A 172 6.31 18.01 3.25
N VAL A 173 6.08 17.63 1.99
CA VAL A 173 4.79 17.07 1.54
C VAL A 173 4.47 15.78 2.29
N ALA A 174 5.45 14.87 2.43
CA ALA A 174 5.27 13.63 3.18
C ALA A 174 4.90 13.92 4.64
N ALA A 175 5.54 14.90 5.28
CA ALA A 175 5.21 15.29 6.66
C ALA A 175 3.76 15.82 6.78
N GLU A 176 3.31 16.64 5.84
CA GLU A 176 1.92 17.14 5.80
C GLU A 176 0.93 15.98 5.61
N MET A 177 1.23 15.06 4.69
CA MET A 177 0.41 13.87 4.48
C MET A 177 0.38 12.97 5.71
N GLU A 178 1.53 12.75 6.36
CA GLU A 178 1.66 11.92 7.56
C GLU A 178 0.82 12.51 8.70
N ALA A 179 0.94 13.82 8.93
CA ALA A 179 0.10 14.54 9.91
C ALA A 179 -1.40 14.42 9.60
N HIS A 180 -1.77 14.35 8.32
CA HIS A 180 -3.15 14.20 7.90
C HIS A 180 -3.69 12.77 8.09
N TRP A 181 -2.91 11.75 7.72
CA TRP A 181 -3.39 10.37 7.65
C TRP A 181 -3.14 9.57 8.94
N LEU A 182 -1.99 9.71 9.59
CA LEU A 182 -1.62 8.88 10.74
C LEU A 182 -2.65 8.94 11.88
N PRO A 183 -3.21 10.11 12.27
CA PRO A 183 -4.17 10.18 13.37
C PRO A 183 -5.52 9.48 13.11
N ARG A 184 -5.80 9.08 11.86
CA ARG A 184 -7.07 8.40 11.51
C ARG A 184 -7.05 6.89 11.77
N PHE A 185 -5.86 6.30 11.89
CA PHE A 185 -5.73 4.87 12.13
C PHE A 185 -5.88 4.55 13.62
N SER A 186 -6.32 3.33 13.92
CA SER A 186 -6.40 2.84 15.30
C SER A 186 -4.98 2.58 15.83
N HIS A 187 -4.67 3.16 16.99
CA HIS A 187 -3.43 2.92 17.74
C HIS A 187 -3.60 1.78 18.74
#